data_AF-A0AAX2IBM3-F1
#
_entry.id   AF-A0AAX2IBM3-F1
#
_cell.length_a   1.000
_cell.length_b   1.000
_cell.length_c   1.000
_cell.angle_alpha   90.00
_cell.angle_beta   90.00
_cell.angle_gamma   90.00
#
_symmetry.space_group_name_H-M   'P 1'
#
loop_
_entity.id
_entity.type
_entity.pdbx_description
1 polymer ?
#
loop_
_entity_poly.entity_id
_entity_poly.type
_entity_poly.pdbx_seq_one_letter_code
_entity_poly.pdbx_strand_id
1 'polypeptide(L)'
;MKKIHFMALSLMAVGYTYAQEVPTTVTETTELLPAPAQEAPKPEPKIEVKPAGRILIDAGYFNANEQKDKFVSGVAIPDARAGLGVRYGNWKAKVDIGYAYGKLSPKDIFIEYGFSKHTLLRGGYFVHQFGMQSATSSSFKISMEEPQSNEAFFNSRLMGLMLLHQKDDFMGTLSLFAEGESMKQSSDATGDQGMGMMSRLLYRPQREEGKIFHVGLSGAFETPRYNKEAALNHSSYVLKTPFPTRIAKVTAQQATIDNATFLYKFSPELLFARGRLGLEAHYVNVNRKSGFENFKASGAYGMFRAIVKGNPYEYNEIDGGIATPRP
;
A
#
# COMPACT_ATOMS: atom_id res chain seq x y z
N MET A 1 30.54 -20.98 -5.97
CA MET A 1 29.34 -20.15 -5.75
C MET A 1 29.80 -18.78 -5.24
N LYS A 2 29.73 -17.73 -6.06
CA LYS A 2 30.22 -16.39 -5.68
C LYS A 2 29.06 -15.59 -5.05
N LYS A 3 29.26 -15.11 -3.82
CA LYS A 3 28.30 -14.32 -3.05
C LYS A 3 28.20 -12.91 -3.66
N ILE A 4 26.97 -12.42 -3.83
CA ILE A 4 26.67 -11.05 -4.27
C ILE A 4 26.57 -10.17 -3.01
N HIS A 5 27.30 -9.07 -2.97
CA HIS A 5 27.22 -8.08 -1.89
C HIS A 5 26.67 -6.77 -2.45
N PHE A 6 25.49 -6.37 -2.00
CA PHE A 6 24.95 -5.02 -2.17
C PHE A 6 25.20 -4.25 -0.87
N MET A 7 25.75 -3.05 -0.96
CA MET A 7 25.82 -2.12 0.16
C MET A 7 25.25 -0.78 -0.30
N ALA A 8 24.14 -0.37 0.29
CA ALA A 8 23.51 0.92 0.09
C ALA A 8 23.64 1.72 1.39
N LEU A 9 24.13 2.96 1.28
CA LEU A 9 24.18 3.90 2.39
C LEU A 9 23.23 5.05 2.03
N SER A 10 22.19 5.27 2.82
CA SER A 10 21.24 6.35 2.62
C SER A 10 21.19 7.26 3.85
N LEU A 11 21.12 8.57 3.60
CA LEU A 11 20.90 9.59 4.59
C LEU A 11 19.41 9.96 4.51
N MET A 12 18.60 9.56 5.48
CA MET A 12 17.21 10.00 5.55
C MET A 12 17.16 11.43 6.11
N ALA A 13 16.78 12.40 5.28
CA ALA A 13 16.32 13.70 5.76
C ALA A 13 14.86 13.55 6.23
N VAL A 14 14.63 13.82 7.52
CA VAL A 14 13.32 13.70 8.17
C VAL A 14 12.37 14.75 7.62
N GLY A 15 11.40 14.31 6.81
CA GLY A 15 10.23 15.10 6.44
C GLY A 15 9.02 14.60 7.22
N TYR A 16 8.47 15.43 8.11
CA TYR A 16 7.22 15.15 8.82
C TYR A 16 6.11 14.87 7.81
N THR A 17 5.69 13.62 7.69
CA THR A 17 4.52 13.22 6.92
C THR A 17 3.63 12.35 7.78
N TYR A 18 2.39 12.80 7.96
CA TYR A 18 1.29 12.15 8.68
C TYR A 18 1.74 11.52 10.01
N ALA A 19 1.85 12.34 11.05
CA ALA A 19 1.79 11.81 12.41
C ALA A 19 0.53 10.94 12.51
N GLN A 20 0.70 9.68 12.90
CA GLN A 20 -0.40 8.79 13.25
C GLN A 20 -1.24 9.49 14.30
N GLU A 21 -2.48 9.85 13.95
CA GLU A 21 -3.41 10.38 14.93
C GLU A 21 -3.93 9.24 15.78
N VAL A 22 -3.67 9.35 17.08
CA VAL A 22 -4.32 8.63 18.17
C VAL A 22 -5.83 8.60 17.92
N PRO A 23 -6.52 7.45 18.04
CA PRO A 23 -7.96 7.41 17.96
C PRO A 23 -8.52 8.39 18.99
N THR A 24 -9.32 9.36 18.54
CA THR A 24 -10.03 10.26 19.45
C THR A 24 -10.86 9.39 20.39
N THR A 25 -10.46 9.35 21.67
CA THR A 25 -11.19 8.68 22.73
C THR A 25 -12.57 9.31 22.79
N VAL A 26 -13.60 8.59 22.34
CA VAL A 26 -14.96 8.91 22.76
C VAL A 26 -15.02 8.42 24.20
N THR A 27 -15.00 9.36 25.14
CA THR A 27 -15.14 9.12 26.57
C THR A 27 -16.33 8.19 26.79
N GLU A 28 -16.08 6.97 27.24
CA GLU A 28 -17.13 6.03 27.61
C GLU A 28 -17.63 6.47 28.99
N THR A 29 -18.60 7.38 29.03
CA THR A 29 -19.33 7.67 30.26
C THR A 29 -20.23 6.48 30.55
N THR A 30 -19.89 5.75 31.60
CA THR A 30 -20.75 4.74 32.22
C THR A 30 -21.99 5.46 32.76
N GLU A 31 -23.09 5.48 32.02
CA GLU A 31 -24.35 6.02 32.52
C GLU A 31 -25.11 4.96 33.33
N LEU A 32 -25.12 5.16 34.64
CA LEU A 32 -26.28 4.86 35.46
C LEU A 32 -27.32 5.96 35.17
N LEU A 33 -28.51 5.61 34.69
CA LEU A 33 -29.64 6.54 34.52
C LEU A 33 -29.97 7.22 35.87
N PRO A 34 -30.22 8.55 35.92
CA PRO A 34 -31.52 9.07 35.48
C PRO A 34 -31.59 10.53 34.91
N ALA A 35 -32.76 10.84 34.33
CA ALA A 35 -33.37 12.13 33.94
C ALA A 35 -32.93 12.78 32.60
N PRO A 36 -33.86 13.41 31.84
CA PRO A 36 -33.61 13.87 30.47
C PRO A 36 -32.70 15.09 30.49
N ALA A 37 -31.40 14.88 30.33
CA ALA A 37 -30.44 15.93 30.08
C ALA A 37 -30.61 16.44 28.65
N GLN A 38 -30.84 17.74 28.54
CA GLN A 38 -30.81 18.51 27.29
C GLN A 38 -29.54 18.15 26.51
N GLU A 39 -29.69 17.63 25.28
CA GLU A 39 -28.55 17.28 24.42
C GLU A 39 -27.62 18.50 24.34
N ALA A 40 -26.41 18.36 24.91
CA ALA A 40 -25.36 19.35 24.72
C ALA A 40 -25.19 19.54 23.20
N PRO A 41 -25.12 20.79 22.69
CA PRO A 41 -24.96 21.01 21.26
C PRO A 41 -23.73 20.26 20.79
N LYS A 42 -23.91 19.33 19.84
CA LYS A 42 -22.80 18.62 19.20
C LYS A 42 -21.82 19.69 18.71
N PRO A 43 -20.53 19.63 19.11
CA PRO A 43 -19.56 20.64 18.72
C PRO A 43 -19.58 20.78 17.20
N GLU A 44 -19.74 22.01 16.71
CA GLU A 44 -19.81 22.27 15.28
C GLU A 44 -18.55 21.70 14.60
N PRO A 45 -18.71 20.96 13.49
CA PRO A 45 -17.58 20.37 12.80
C PRO A 45 -16.65 21.47 12.28
N LYS A 46 -15.44 21.56 12.85
CA LYS A 46 -14.40 22.47 12.37
C LYS A 46 -13.78 21.90 11.11
N ILE A 47 -13.57 22.76 10.10
CA ILE A 47 -12.77 22.40 8.93
C ILE A 47 -11.32 22.32 9.40
N GLU A 48 -10.70 21.17 9.17
CA GLU A 48 -9.27 20.96 9.38
C GLU A 48 -8.58 20.82 8.03
N VAL A 49 -7.56 21.65 7.79
CA VAL A 49 -6.76 21.62 6.56
C VAL A 49 -5.33 21.26 6.91
N LYS A 50 -4.80 20.21 6.28
CA LYS A 50 -3.46 19.68 6.52
C LYS A 50 -2.67 19.63 5.21
N PRO A 51 -1.66 20.49 5.02
CA PRO A 51 -0.73 20.32 3.92
C PRO A 51 0.12 19.06 4.14
N ALA A 52 0.46 18.38 3.05
CA ALA A 52 1.34 17.22 3.05
C ALA A 52 2.42 17.39 1.99
N GLY A 53 3.65 16.99 2.31
CA GLY A 53 4.76 17.07 1.37
C GLY A 53 5.82 16.03 1.66
N ARG A 54 6.50 15.54 0.62
CA ARG A 54 7.61 14.61 0.76
C ARG A 54 8.60 14.79 -0.36
N ILE A 55 9.90 14.72 -0.06
CA ILE A 55 10.95 14.64 -1.08
C ILE A 55 11.85 13.46 -0.71
N LEU A 56 12.03 12.54 -1.66
CA LEU A 56 12.98 11.44 -1.58
C LEU A 56 14.07 11.68 -2.61
N ILE A 57 15.32 11.55 -2.18
CA ILE A 57 16.53 11.71 -3.01
C ILE A 57 17.39 10.47 -2.79
N ASP A 58 17.64 9.74 -3.88
CA ASP A 58 18.44 8.52 -3.87
C ASP A 58 19.77 8.80 -4.55
N ALA A 59 20.87 8.38 -3.93
CA ALA A 59 22.19 8.34 -4.55
C ALA A 59 22.75 6.92 -4.41
N GLY A 60 23.40 6.41 -5.45
CA GLY A 60 23.82 5.02 -5.48
C GLY A 60 24.94 4.75 -6.46
N TYR A 61 25.82 3.84 -6.04
CA TYR A 61 26.88 3.28 -6.86
C TYR A 61 26.57 1.83 -7.20
N PHE A 62 26.61 1.48 -8.48
CA PHE A 62 26.37 0.11 -8.95
C PHE A 62 27.62 -0.46 -9.63
N ASN A 63 27.98 -1.68 -9.25
CA ASN A 63 29.01 -2.48 -9.90
C ASN A 63 28.42 -3.84 -10.23
N ALA A 64 27.68 -3.91 -11.33
CA ALA A 64 27.02 -5.13 -11.76
C ALA A 64 28.00 -6.04 -12.51
N ASN A 65 27.92 -7.35 -12.29
CA ASN A 65 28.71 -8.32 -13.05
C ASN A 65 28.16 -8.50 -14.48
N GLU A 66 26.84 -8.40 -14.61
CA GLU A 66 26.08 -8.48 -15.86
C GLU A 66 25.23 -7.20 -16.00
N GLN A 67 24.88 -6.80 -17.22
CA GLN A 67 24.07 -5.59 -17.49
C GLN A 67 24.71 -4.28 -16.97
N LYS A 68 26.04 -4.17 -17.03
CA LYS A 68 26.81 -2.98 -16.60
C LYS A 68 26.36 -1.68 -17.29
N ASP A 69 25.94 -1.79 -18.54
CA ASP A 69 25.37 -0.72 -19.35
C ASP A 69 24.03 -0.20 -18.81
N LYS A 70 23.29 -1.03 -18.06
CA LYS A 70 21.97 -0.70 -17.50
C LYS A 70 22.06 -0.25 -16.05
N PHE A 71 22.98 -0.83 -15.27
CA PHE A 71 23.21 -0.46 -13.87
C PHE A 71 24.23 0.67 -13.75
N VAL A 72 23.78 1.88 -14.10
CA VAL A 72 24.62 3.08 -14.06
C VAL A 72 24.40 3.83 -12.75
N SER A 73 25.51 4.14 -12.05
CA SER A 73 25.53 4.94 -10.82
C SER A 73 24.99 6.34 -11.06
N GLY A 74 24.34 6.92 -10.06
CA GLY A 74 23.77 8.25 -10.21
C GLY A 74 22.98 8.73 -9.00
N VAL A 75 22.26 9.83 -9.21
CA VAL A 75 21.34 10.44 -8.25
C VAL A 75 19.98 10.58 -8.92
N ALA A 76 18.91 10.30 -8.17
CA ALA A 76 17.55 10.43 -8.62
C ALA A 76 16.68 11.11 -7.56
N ILE A 77 15.66 11.84 -8.01
CA ILE A 77 14.53 12.24 -7.17
C ILE A 77 13.39 11.28 -7.51
N PRO A 78 13.35 10.09 -6.87
CA PRO A 78 12.33 9.10 -7.17
C PRO A 78 10.92 9.56 -6.85
N ASP A 79 10.77 10.53 -5.94
CA ASP A 79 9.47 11.00 -5.50
C ASP A 79 9.56 12.36 -4.79
N ALA A 80 9.03 13.39 -5.43
CA ALA A 80 8.68 14.64 -4.80
C ALA A 80 7.16 14.77 -4.80
N ARG A 81 6.52 14.98 -3.65
CA ARG A 81 5.06 15.04 -3.51
C ARG A 81 4.64 16.30 -2.78
N ALA A 82 3.51 16.82 -3.22
CA ALA A 82 2.76 17.86 -2.53
C ALA A 82 1.30 17.45 -2.52
N GLY A 83 0.60 17.72 -1.43
CA GLY A 83 -0.79 17.36 -1.29
C GLY A 83 -1.49 18.12 -0.19
N LEU A 84 -2.81 17.96 -0.16
CA LEU A 84 -3.72 18.62 0.77
C LEU A 84 -4.72 17.59 1.29
N GLY A 85 -4.81 17.48 2.60
CA GLY A 85 -5.88 16.79 3.30
C GLY A 85 -6.87 17.80 3.88
N VAL A 86 -8.16 17.54 3.72
CA VAL A 86 -9.23 18.31 4.37
C VAL A 86 -10.13 17.37 5.15
N ARG A 87 -10.50 17.74 6.37
CA ARG A 87 -11.49 17.03 7.17
C ARG A 87 -12.62 17.98 7.58
N TYR A 88 -13.85 17.48 7.52
CA TYR A 88 -15.03 18.21 7.96
C TYR A 88 -16.07 17.21 8.50
N GLY A 89 -16.23 17.19 9.83
CA GLY A 89 -17.06 16.18 10.50
C GLY A 89 -16.59 14.76 10.15
N ASN A 90 -17.49 13.95 9.59
CA ASN A 90 -17.21 12.58 9.18
C ASN A 90 -16.56 12.45 7.79
N TRP A 91 -16.39 13.56 7.07
CA TRP A 91 -15.79 13.59 5.74
C TRP A 91 -14.30 13.87 5.81
N LYS A 92 -13.54 13.17 4.97
CA LYS A 92 -12.13 13.40 4.72
C LYS A 92 -11.87 13.38 3.22
N ALA A 93 -11.21 14.40 2.70
CA ALA A 93 -10.74 14.43 1.32
C ALA A 93 -9.21 14.53 1.31
N LYS A 94 -8.59 13.92 0.31
CA LYS A 94 -7.14 14.01 0.09
C LYS A 94 -6.84 14.15 -1.39
N VAL A 95 -5.94 15.06 -1.72
CA VAL A 95 -5.39 15.22 -3.06
C VAL A 95 -3.88 15.33 -2.95
N ASP A 96 -3.15 14.37 -3.53
CA ASP A 96 -1.70 14.36 -3.61
C ASP A 96 -1.26 14.28 -5.07
N ILE A 97 -0.30 15.14 -5.43
CA ILE A 97 0.38 15.13 -6.72
C ILE A 97 1.85 14.82 -6.49
N GLY A 98 2.43 13.97 -7.34
CA GLY A 98 3.85 13.65 -7.26
C GLY A 98 4.57 13.91 -8.57
N TYR A 99 5.80 14.39 -8.45
CA TYR A 99 6.77 14.60 -9.51
C TYR A 99 7.90 13.58 -9.37
N ALA A 100 8.21 12.89 -10.47
CA ALA A 100 9.38 12.03 -10.56
C ALA A 100 9.83 11.93 -12.02
N TYR A 101 11.13 12.00 -12.28
CA TYR A 101 11.73 11.83 -13.62
C TYR A 101 11.08 12.71 -14.71
N GLY A 102 10.85 14.00 -14.42
CA GLY A 102 10.25 14.92 -15.39
C GLY A 102 8.74 14.80 -15.55
N LYS A 103 8.06 13.92 -14.82
CA LYS A 103 6.63 13.65 -14.99
C LYS A 103 5.85 13.97 -13.73
N LEU A 104 4.75 14.71 -13.89
CA LEU A 104 3.72 14.85 -12.88
C LEU A 104 2.76 13.66 -12.96
N SER A 105 2.37 13.16 -11.79
CA SER A 105 1.45 12.02 -11.66
C SER A 105 0.51 12.25 -10.48
N PRO A 106 -0.80 12.02 -10.65
CA PRO A 106 -1.69 11.95 -9.51
C PRO A 106 -1.25 10.79 -8.60
N LYS A 107 -1.18 11.06 -7.30
CA LYS A 107 -0.97 10.04 -6.26
C LYS A 107 -2.33 9.74 -5.65
N ASP A 108 -2.57 10.07 -4.40
CA ASP A 108 -3.84 9.77 -3.75
C ASP A 108 -4.85 10.90 -4.02
N ILE A 109 -5.99 10.58 -4.64
CA ILE A 109 -7.10 11.51 -4.86
C ILE A 109 -8.37 10.79 -4.42
N PHE A 110 -8.84 11.05 -3.20
CA PHE A 110 -10.01 10.34 -2.66
C PHE A 110 -10.85 11.19 -1.73
N ILE A 111 -12.09 10.74 -1.54
CA ILE A 111 -13.00 11.18 -0.49
C ILE A 111 -13.34 9.95 0.36
N GLU A 112 -13.44 10.17 1.67
CA GLU A 112 -13.74 9.17 2.67
C GLU A 112 -14.86 9.68 3.57
N TYR A 113 -15.79 8.78 3.87
CA TYR A 113 -16.86 9.00 4.83
C TYR A 113 -16.76 7.98 5.96
N GLY A 114 -16.62 8.46 7.20
CA GLY A 114 -16.66 7.64 8.40
C GLY A 114 -18.10 7.41 8.86
N PHE A 115 -18.61 6.19 8.74
CA PHE A 115 -19.92 5.82 9.31
C PHE A 115 -19.85 5.68 10.84
N SER A 116 -18.70 5.25 11.35
CA SER A 116 -18.41 5.16 12.79
C SER A 116 -16.91 5.19 13.02
N LYS A 117 -16.47 5.12 14.29
CA LYS A 117 -15.05 4.92 14.63
C LYS A 117 -14.45 3.61 14.09
N HIS A 118 -15.30 2.66 13.70
CA HIS A 118 -14.91 1.32 13.23
C HIS A 118 -15.05 1.16 11.71
N THR A 119 -15.94 1.92 11.06
CA THR A 119 -16.31 1.70 9.66
C THR A 119 -16.16 2.97 8.84
N LEU A 120 -15.45 2.87 7.72
CA LEU A 120 -15.33 3.94 6.73
C LEU A 120 -15.54 3.42 5.31
N LEU A 121 -16.01 4.29 4.43
CA LEU A 121 -16.04 4.08 2.99
C LEU A 121 -15.17 5.13 2.33
N ARG A 122 -14.21 4.69 1.52
CA ARG A 122 -13.33 5.54 0.74
C ARG A 122 -13.59 5.34 -0.75
N GLY A 123 -13.71 6.41 -1.50
CA GLY A 123 -13.88 6.40 -2.95
C GLY A 123 -12.91 7.34 -3.65
N GLY A 124 -12.37 6.90 -4.79
CA GLY A 124 -11.46 7.68 -5.61
C GLY A 124 -10.26 6.87 -6.09
N TYR A 125 -9.16 7.55 -6.39
CA TYR A 125 -7.91 6.98 -6.84
C TYR A 125 -6.91 6.86 -5.68
N PHE A 126 -6.71 5.65 -5.16
CA PHE A 126 -5.84 5.39 -4.02
C PHE A 126 -5.29 3.96 -4.04
N VAL A 127 -4.37 3.67 -3.13
CA VAL A 127 -3.86 2.30 -2.93
C VAL A 127 -4.88 1.52 -2.10
N HIS A 128 -5.49 0.51 -2.70
CA HIS A 128 -6.37 -0.40 -1.99
C HIS A 128 -5.55 -1.40 -1.15
N GLN A 129 -6.12 -1.90 -0.06
CA GLN A 129 -5.40 -2.79 0.85
C GLN A 129 -5.26 -4.24 0.31
N PHE A 130 -4.05 -4.64 -0.07
CA PHE A 130 -3.70 -6.03 -0.44
C PHE A 130 -2.37 -6.43 0.18
N GLY A 131 -2.39 -7.19 1.26
CA GLY A 131 -1.17 -7.53 1.98
C GLY A 131 -0.50 -6.33 2.66
N MET A 132 0.46 -6.63 3.52
CA MET A 132 1.02 -5.69 4.47
C MET A 132 1.87 -4.59 3.83
N GLN A 133 2.81 -4.92 2.95
CA GLN A 133 3.70 -3.92 2.32
C GLN A 133 2.95 -3.01 1.35
N SER A 134 1.95 -3.52 0.64
CA SER A 134 1.07 -2.73 -0.22
C SER A 134 0.20 -1.75 0.59
N ALA A 135 -0.31 -2.19 1.74
CA ALA A 135 -1.11 -1.37 2.64
C ALA A 135 -0.27 -0.33 3.40
N THR A 136 1.03 -0.59 3.54
CA THR A 136 1.97 0.33 4.21
C THR A 136 2.37 1.44 3.23
N SER A 137 2.26 2.70 3.66
CA SER A 137 2.76 3.83 2.87
C SER A 137 4.24 3.66 2.54
N SER A 138 4.63 3.97 1.30
CA SER A 138 6.03 3.95 0.86
C SER A 138 7.04 4.68 1.76
N SER A 139 6.63 5.64 2.60
CA SER A 139 7.53 6.28 3.59
C SER A 139 7.82 5.41 4.81
N PHE A 140 6.92 4.49 5.13
CA PHE A 140 6.90 3.75 6.39
C PHE A 140 7.40 2.31 6.20
N LYS A 141 7.95 2.03 5.01
CA LYS A 141 8.48 0.73 4.65
C LYS A 141 9.85 0.55 5.28
N ILE A 142 10.10 -0.68 5.71
CA ILE A 142 11.36 -1.10 6.28
C ILE A 142 12.50 -1.05 5.23
N SER A 143 12.21 -1.42 3.99
CA SER A 143 13.16 -1.38 2.88
C SER A 143 13.02 -0.11 2.06
N MET A 144 14.11 0.29 1.40
CA MET A 144 14.10 1.42 0.46
C MET A 144 13.13 1.19 -0.70
N GLU A 145 13.03 -0.06 -1.15
CA GLU A 145 12.12 -0.48 -2.21
C GLU A 145 11.24 -1.63 -1.77
N GLU A 146 10.13 -1.80 -2.48
CA GLU A 146 9.22 -2.91 -2.26
C GLU A 146 9.90 -4.26 -2.45
N PRO A 147 9.55 -5.28 -1.65
CA PRO A 147 9.96 -6.65 -1.91
C PRO A 147 9.55 -7.09 -3.32
N GLN A 148 10.46 -7.71 -4.05
CA GLN A 148 10.27 -8.03 -5.47
C GLN A 148 9.05 -8.91 -5.73
N SER A 149 8.77 -9.85 -4.82
CA SER A 149 7.59 -10.69 -4.91
C SER A 149 6.31 -9.88 -4.73
N ASN A 150 6.29 -8.88 -3.84
CA ASN A 150 5.13 -7.99 -3.74
C ASN A 150 4.97 -7.18 -5.02
N GLU A 151 6.04 -6.56 -5.55
CA GLU A 151 5.94 -5.75 -6.78
C GLU A 151 5.41 -6.51 -7.98
N ALA A 152 5.79 -7.78 -8.14
CA ALA A 152 5.32 -8.59 -9.26
C ALA A 152 3.79 -8.77 -9.27
N PHE A 153 3.14 -8.76 -8.10
CA PHE A 153 1.71 -9.03 -7.95
C PHE A 153 0.90 -7.82 -7.44
N PHE A 154 1.59 -6.76 -7.02
CA PHE A 154 1.01 -5.56 -6.43
C PHE A 154 0.15 -4.82 -7.46
N ASN A 155 -0.97 -4.31 -6.98
CA ASN A 155 -1.72 -3.29 -7.69
C ASN A 155 -1.34 -1.95 -7.11
N SER A 156 -0.86 -1.06 -7.98
CA SER A 156 -0.68 0.34 -7.60
C SER A 156 -2.03 1.01 -7.31
N ARG A 157 -2.07 2.34 -7.38
CA ARG A 157 -3.30 3.09 -7.20
C ARG A 157 -4.31 2.73 -8.28
N LEU A 158 -5.55 2.53 -7.87
CA LEU A 158 -6.67 2.18 -8.73
C LEU A 158 -7.84 3.11 -8.41
N MET A 159 -8.69 3.37 -9.39
CA MET A 159 -9.92 4.10 -9.20
C MET A 159 -10.97 3.13 -8.66
N GLY A 160 -11.54 3.39 -7.49
CA GLY A 160 -12.48 2.46 -6.90
C GLY A 160 -13.10 2.93 -5.59
N LEU A 161 -13.81 1.99 -4.97
CA LEU A 161 -14.43 2.11 -3.65
C LEU A 161 -13.80 1.08 -2.71
N MET A 162 -13.63 1.45 -1.44
CA MET A 162 -13.15 0.57 -0.38
C MET A 162 -13.98 0.79 0.89
N LEU A 163 -14.63 -0.27 1.35
CA LEU A 163 -15.16 -0.35 2.70
C LEU A 163 -14.07 -0.91 3.62
N LEU A 164 -13.79 -0.24 4.72
CA LEU A 164 -12.92 -0.73 5.79
C LEU A 164 -13.73 -0.83 7.07
N HIS A 165 -13.67 -1.98 7.72
CA HIS A 165 -14.21 -2.21 9.04
C HIS A 165 -13.10 -2.72 9.97
N GLN A 166 -12.96 -2.08 11.12
CA GLN A 166 -12.02 -2.47 12.15
C GLN A 166 -12.67 -2.41 13.52
N LYS A 167 -12.64 -3.52 14.25
CA LYS A 167 -13.18 -3.60 15.59
C LYS A 167 -12.46 -4.69 16.37
N ASP A 168 -12.11 -4.38 17.61
CA ASP A 168 -11.42 -5.30 18.51
C ASP A 168 -10.17 -5.89 17.83
N ASP A 169 -10.06 -7.21 17.76
CA ASP A 169 -8.92 -7.89 17.14
C ASP A 169 -9.03 -8.04 15.63
N PHE A 170 -10.12 -7.59 15.01
CA PHE A 170 -10.37 -7.86 13.59
C PHE A 170 -10.26 -6.60 12.73
N MET A 171 -9.74 -6.80 11.51
CA MET A 171 -9.81 -5.84 10.42
C MET A 171 -10.31 -6.53 9.18
N GLY A 172 -11.17 -5.88 8.42
CA GLY A 172 -11.60 -6.34 7.12
C GLY A 172 -11.70 -5.17 6.15
N THR A 173 -11.24 -5.38 4.93
CA THR A 173 -11.50 -4.47 3.81
C THR A 173 -12.21 -5.20 2.69
N LEU A 174 -13.05 -4.47 1.96
CA LEU A 174 -13.62 -4.92 0.70
C LEU A 174 -13.52 -3.75 -0.28
N SER A 175 -12.88 -3.99 -1.41
CA SER A 175 -12.65 -3.01 -2.46
C SER A 175 -13.17 -3.49 -3.79
N LEU A 176 -13.75 -2.58 -4.56
CA LEU A 176 -14.10 -2.73 -5.97
C LEU A 176 -13.41 -1.63 -6.75
N PHE A 177 -12.79 -1.96 -7.88
CA PHE A 177 -11.96 -1.01 -8.62
C PHE A 177 -11.99 -1.27 -10.12
N ALA A 178 -11.73 -0.21 -10.88
CA ALA A 178 -11.36 -0.27 -12.28
C ALA A 178 -9.84 -0.42 -12.42
N GLU A 179 -9.38 -0.90 -13.56
CA GLU A 179 -7.98 -1.06 -13.88
C GLU A 179 -7.18 0.26 -13.87
N GLY A 180 -5.85 0.16 -13.78
CA GLY A 180 -4.98 1.33 -13.58
C GLY A 180 -4.90 2.32 -14.75
N GLU A 181 -5.30 1.94 -15.95
CA GLU A 181 -5.31 2.82 -17.12
C GLU A 181 -6.55 3.72 -17.19
N SER A 182 -7.59 3.44 -16.38
CA SER A 182 -8.82 4.22 -16.32
C SER A 182 -8.60 5.68 -15.92
N MET A 183 -7.47 5.99 -15.28
CA MET A 183 -7.06 7.33 -14.87
C MET A 183 -6.07 8.00 -15.82
N LYS A 184 -5.63 7.31 -16.86
CA LYS A 184 -4.58 7.78 -17.78
C LYS A 184 -5.10 7.94 -19.20
N GLN A 185 -6.09 7.14 -19.59
CA GLN A 185 -6.65 7.13 -20.92
C GLN A 185 -8.17 7.06 -20.85
N SER A 186 -8.83 7.61 -21.86
CA SER A 186 -10.28 7.54 -22.01
C SER A 186 -10.70 6.17 -22.58
N SER A 187 -11.92 5.76 -22.27
CA SER A 187 -12.43 4.42 -22.63
C SER A 187 -12.55 4.19 -24.14
N ASP A 188 -12.67 5.24 -24.94
CA ASP A 188 -12.62 5.17 -26.41
C ASP A 188 -11.22 4.79 -26.94
N ALA A 189 -10.16 5.03 -26.16
CA ALA A 189 -8.78 4.66 -26.50
C ALA A 189 -8.38 3.28 -25.97
N THR A 190 -8.94 2.85 -24.84
CA THR A 190 -8.58 1.58 -24.17
C THR A 190 -9.55 0.44 -24.43
N GLY A 191 -10.82 0.75 -24.72
CA GLY A 191 -11.94 -0.20 -24.69
C GLY A 191 -12.57 -0.31 -23.29
N ASP A 192 -13.48 -1.29 -23.15
CA ASP A 192 -14.18 -1.61 -21.90
C ASP A 192 -13.19 -1.91 -20.78
N GLN A 193 -13.23 -1.11 -19.70
CA GLN A 193 -12.25 -1.19 -18.63
C GLN A 193 -12.28 -2.53 -17.90
N GLY A 194 -11.10 -3.09 -17.64
CA GLY A 194 -10.95 -4.17 -16.67
C GLY A 194 -11.45 -3.75 -15.27
N MET A 195 -12.07 -4.68 -14.55
CA MET A 195 -12.55 -4.50 -13.18
C MET A 195 -11.95 -5.53 -12.25
N GLY A 196 -11.90 -5.20 -10.95
CA GLY A 196 -11.46 -6.14 -9.94
C GLY A 196 -12.07 -5.88 -8.58
N MET A 197 -11.91 -6.88 -7.72
CA MET A 197 -12.24 -6.83 -6.31
C MET A 197 -11.05 -7.31 -5.49
N MET A 198 -10.91 -6.77 -4.28
CA MET A 198 -9.89 -7.22 -3.35
C MET A 198 -10.34 -7.04 -1.91
N SER A 199 -9.79 -7.89 -1.05
CA SER A 199 -10.07 -7.88 0.38
C SER A 199 -8.81 -8.22 1.14
N ARG A 200 -8.67 -7.60 2.31
CA ARG A 200 -7.65 -7.91 3.31
C ARG A 200 -8.34 -8.11 4.65
N LEU A 201 -8.10 -9.26 5.26
CA LEU A 201 -8.60 -9.65 6.57
C LEU A 201 -7.42 -9.80 7.52
N LEU A 202 -7.53 -9.22 8.72
CA LEU A 202 -6.53 -9.32 9.77
C LEU A 202 -7.15 -9.83 11.06
N TYR A 203 -6.42 -10.71 11.73
CA TYR A 203 -6.62 -11.05 13.14
C TYR A 203 -5.39 -10.59 13.94
N ARG A 204 -5.62 -9.67 14.88
CA ARG A 204 -4.62 -8.79 15.51
C ARG A 204 -4.74 -8.83 17.05
N PRO A 205 -4.57 -10.00 17.70
CA PRO A 205 -4.82 -10.15 19.14
C PRO A 205 -3.79 -9.45 20.03
N GLN A 206 -2.64 -9.05 19.48
CA GLN A 206 -1.63 -8.30 20.23
C GLN A 206 -1.19 -7.09 19.40
N ARG A 207 -1.47 -5.90 19.92
CA ARG A 207 -1.18 -4.61 19.28
C ARG A 207 -0.54 -3.61 20.26
N GLU A 208 -0.04 -4.14 21.38
CA GLU A 208 0.61 -3.34 22.42
C GLU A 208 2.02 -2.96 21.97
N GLU A 209 2.54 -1.84 22.46
CA GLU A 209 3.91 -1.42 22.21
C GLU A 209 4.91 -2.51 22.63
N GLY A 210 5.79 -2.90 21.71
CA GLY A 210 6.75 -3.98 21.93
C GLY A 210 6.13 -5.38 22.04
N LYS A 211 4.84 -5.55 21.80
CA LYS A 211 4.18 -6.86 21.76
C LYS A 211 3.08 -6.85 20.70
N ILE A 212 3.53 -7.12 19.48
CA ILE A 212 2.69 -7.10 18.29
C ILE A 212 2.64 -8.51 17.72
N PHE A 213 1.43 -8.97 17.44
CA PHE A 213 1.18 -10.17 16.68
C PHE A 213 -0.08 -9.97 15.86
N HIS A 214 0.05 -10.15 14.55
CA HIS A 214 -1.11 -10.37 13.71
C HIS A 214 -0.86 -11.49 12.72
N VAL A 215 -1.97 -12.08 12.27
CA VAL A 215 -2.02 -12.90 11.07
C VAL A 215 -3.06 -12.29 10.15
N GLY A 216 -2.82 -12.38 8.86
CA GLY A 216 -3.71 -11.81 7.88
C GLY A 216 -3.81 -12.66 6.63
N LEU A 217 -4.84 -12.36 5.86
CA LEU A 217 -5.06 -12.95 4.57
C LEU A 217 -5.59 -11.89 3.61
N SER A 218 -5.04 -11.86 2.40
CA SER A 218 -5.55 -11.02 1.32
C SER A 218 -5.95 -11.86 0.12
N GLY A 219 -7.05 -11.47 -0.52
CA GLY A 219 -7.55 -12.06 -1.76
C GLY A 219 -7.83 -10.97 -2.78
N ALA A 220 -7.53 -11.23 -4.05
CA ALA A 220 -7.95 -10.37 -5.14
C ALA A 220 -8.44 -11.19 -6.33
N PHE A 221 -9.43 -10.65 -7.03
CA PHE A 221 -9.96 -11.19 -8.28
C PHE A 221 -10.05 -10.05 -9.28
N GLU A 222 -9.48 -10.24 -10.46
CA GLU A 222 -9.38 -9.19 -11.47
C GLU A 222 -9.66 -9.77 -12.85
N THR A 223 -10.30 -8.97 -13.72
CA THR A 223 -10.39 -9.24 -15.14
C THR A 223 -9.12 -8.77 -15.86
N PRO A 224 -8.88 -9.22 -17.11
CA PRO A 224 -7.69 -8.84 -17.85
C PRO A 224 -7.65 -7.34 -18.08
N ARG A 225 -6.43 -6.82 -18.23
CA ARG A 225 -6.17 -5.38 -18.27
C ARG A 225 -5.88 -4.91 -19.68
N TYR A 226 -5.95 -3.60 -19.88
CA TYR A 226 -5.50 -2.93 -21.07
C TYR A 226 -4.06 -3.32 -21.42
N ASN A 227 -3.84 -3.56 -22.71
CA ASN A 227 -2.51 -3.72 -23.29
C ASN A 227 -2.44 -2.91 -24.58
N LYS A 228 -1.29 -2.26 -24.82
CA LYS A 228 -1.05 -1.49 -26.04
C LYS A 228 -1.00 -2.36 -27.29
N GLU A 229 -0.61 -3.62 -27.12
CA GLU A 229 -0.64 -4.62 -28.20
C GLU A 229 -2.08 -5.09 -28.39
N ALA A 230 -2.65 -4.83 -29.57
CA ALA A 230 -4.07 -5.09 -29.85
C ALA A 230 -4.48 -6.56 -29.61
N ALA A 231 -3.60 -7.53 -29.90
CA ALA A 231 -3.86 -8.94 -29.67
C ALA A 231 -3.96 -9.32 -28.18
N LEU A 232 -3.40 -8.49 -27.30
CA LEU A 232 -3.31 -8.72 -25.86
C LEU A 232 -4.23 -7.80 -25.04
N ASN A 233 -4.95 -6.89 -25.71
CA ASN A 233 -5.80 -5.91 -25.05
C ASN A 233 -6.99 -6.60 -24.38
N HIS A 234 -7.16 -6.40 -23.07
CA HIS A 234 -8.20 -7.07 -22.28
C HIS A 234 -8.20 -8.60 -22.40
N SER A 235 -7.03 -9.18 -22.69
CA SER A 235 -6.82 -10.63 -22.75
C SER A 235 -5.49 -11.04 -22.10
N SER A 236 -4.80 -10.13 -21.40
CA SER A 236 -3.48 -10.41 -20.82
C SER A 236 -3.23 -9.76 -19.46
N TYR A 237 -2.21 -10.28 -18.78
CA TYR A 237 -1.58 -9.67 -17.61
C TYR A 237 -0.08 -9.56 -17.84
N VAL A 238 0.51 -8.43 -17.46
CA VAL A 238 1.97 -8.26 -17.43
C VAL A 238 2.39 -8.13 -15.97
N LEU A 239 2.97 -9.21 -15.43
CA LEU A 239 3.56 -9.21 -14.10
C LEU A 239 5.03 -8.83 -14.24
N LYS A 240 5.47 -7.82 -13.50
CA LYS A 240 6.81 -7.25 -13.65
C LYS A 240 7.35 -6.81 -12.30
N THR A 241 8.62 -7.08 -12.06
CA THR A 241 9.34 -6.60 -10.89
C THR A 241 10.67 -5.98 -11.32
N PRO A 242 11.00 -4.75 -10.90
CA PRO A 242 12.31 -4.16 -11.13
C PRO A 242 13.35 -4.72 -10.14
N PHE A 243 14.62 -4.44 -10.39
CA PHE A 243 15.61 -4.50 -9.32
C PHE A 243 15.30 -3.45 -8.24
N PRO A 244 15.69 -3.65 -6.98
CA PRO A 244 15.35 -2.77 -5.85
C PRO A 244 16.18 -1.47 -5.88
N THR A 245 16.01 -0.68 -6.94
CA THR A 245 16.65 0.61 -7.16
C THR A 245 15.75 1.49 -8.03
N ARG A 246 15.60 2.76 -7.65
CA ARG A 246 14.93 3.75 -8.50
C ARG A 246 15.89 4.58 -9.35
N ILE A 247 17.19 4.52 -9.07
CA ILE A 247 18.22 5.21 -9.86
C ILE A 247 18.33 4.57 -11.25
N ALA A 248 18.50 3.25 -11.29
CA ALA A 248 18.56 2.46 -12.52
C ALA A 248 17.36 1.51 -12.55
N LYS A 249 16.29 1.89 -13.26
CA LYS A 249 15.01 1.15 -13.29
C LYS A 249 15.04 -0.07 -14.22
N VAL A 250 15.96 -0.97 -13.96
CA VAL A 250 16.13 -2.21 -14.73
C VAL A 250 15.07 -3.22 -14.31
N THR A 251 14.39 -3.83 -15.29
CA THR A 251 13.48 -4.96 -15.05
C THR A 251 14.27 -6.17 -14.58
N ALA A 252 13.93 -6.72 -13.41
CA ALA A 252 14.53 -7.95 -12.91
C ALA A 252 13.82 -9.18 -13.49
N GLN A 253 12.48 -9.21 -13.41
CA GLN A 253 11.68 -10.30 -13.95
C GLN A 253 10.40 -9.74 -14.57
N GLN A 254 9.95 -10.36 -15.66
CA GLN A 254 8.69 -10.05 -16.31
C GLN A 254 8.08 -11.32 -16.88
N ALA A 255 6.77 -11.47 -16.70
CA ALA A 255 5.97 -12.50 -17.35
C ALA A 255 4.76 -11.85 -18.01
N THR A 256 4.61 -12.06 -19.31
CA THR A 256 3.38 -11.74 -20.03
C THR A 256 2.54 -13.01 -20.06
N ILE A 257 1.32 -12.90 -19.55
CA ILE A 257 0.37 -14.01 -19.47
C ILE A 257 -0.77 -13.63 -20.43
N ASP A 258 -0.75 -14.18 -21.63
CA ASP A 258 -1.70 -13.94 -22.75
C ASP A 258 -2.90 -14.90 -22.72
N ASN A 259 -4.02 -14.63 -23.39
CA ASN A 259 -5.22 -15.48 -23.33
C ASN A 259 -5.75 -15.70 -21.90
N ALA A 260 -5.76 -14.63 -21.11
CA ALA A 260 -6.23 -14.61 -19.74
C ALA A 260 -7.72 -14.28 -19.65
N THR A 261 -8.44 -14.93 -18.75
CA THR A 261 -9.86 -14.65 -18.45
C THR A 261 -10.06 -13.95 -17.12
N PHE A 262 -9.30 -14.35 -16.10
CA PHE A 262 -9.25 -13.69 -14.80
C PHE A 262 -7.95 -14.03 -14.07
N LEU A 263 -7.62 -13.21 -13.09
CA LEU A 263 -6.46 -13.35 -12.21
C LEU A 263 -6.96 -13.45 -10.78
N TYR A 264 -6.68 -14.57 -10.12
CA TYR A 264 -6.86 -14.68 -8.68
C TYR A 264 -5.52 -14.49 -7.98
N LYS A 265 -5.51 -13.71 -6.90
CA LYS A 265 -4.34 -13.56 -6.00
C LYS A 265 -4.74 -13.97 -4.61
N PHE A 266 -3.90 -14.76 -3.97
CA PHE A 266 -4.06 -15.15 -2.58
C PHE A 266 -2.77 -14.87 -1.82
N SER A 267 -2.89 -14.21 -0.67
CA SER A 267 -1.73 -13.80 0.12
C SER A 267 -1.91 -13.91 1.62
N PRO A 268 -1.39 -14.96 2.29
CA PRO A 268 -1.27 -14.97 3.73
C PRO A 268 -0.15 -14.02 4.19
N GLU A 269 -0.34 -13.44 5.37
CA GLU A 269 0.65 -12.58 6.01
C GLU A 269 0.79 -12.87 7.51
N LEU A 270 2.01 -12.69 7.99
CA LEU A 270 2.37 -12.84 9.39
C LEU A 270 3.21 -11.65 9.81
N LEU A 271 2.84 -11.06 10.94
CA LEU A 271 3.60 -10.03 11.61
C LEU A 271 3.82 -10.42 13.05
N PHE A 272 5.07 -10.32 13.47
CA PHE A 272 5.46 -10.49 14.85
C PHE A 272 6.44 -9.39 15.22
N ALA A 273 6.18 -8.68 16.32
CA ALA A 273 7.17 -7.80 16.94
C ALA A 273 7.23 -8.05 18.44
N ARG A 274 8.46 -8.20 18.95
CA ARG A 274 8.73 -8.33 20.38
C ARG A 274 9.85 -7.38 20.78
N GLY A 275 9.51 -6.42 21.63
CA GLY A 275 10.34 -5.26 21.95
C GLY A 275 10.78 -4.55 20.68
N ARG A 276 12.04 -4.76 20.34
CA ARG A 276 12.75 -4.02 19.29
C ARG A 276 12.98 -4.88 18.05
N LEU A 277 12.49 -6.11 18.03
CA LEU A 277 12.60 -7.05 16.92
C LEU A 277 11.26 -7.13 16.19
N GLY A 278 11.31 -7.18 14.85
CA GLY A 278 10.14 -7.40 14.00
C GLY A 278 10.42 -8.41 12.89
N LEU A 279 9.43 -9.24 12.58
CA LEU A 279 9.42 -10.20 11.47
C LEU A 279 8.14 -10.02 10.65
N GLU A 280 8.30 -9.95 9.33
CA GLU A 280 7.22 -9.86 8.36
C GLU A 280 7.38 -10.96 7.31
N ALA A 281 6.33 -11.73 7.05
CA ALA A 281 6.31 -12.74 5.99
C ALA A 281 5.05 -12.64 5.15
N HIS A 282 5.19 -12.89 3.85
CA HIS A 282 4.12 -12.77 2.87
C HIS A 282 4.36 -13.77 1.74
N TYR A 283 3.30 -14.38 1.21
CA TYR A 283 3.32 -15.30 0.07
C TYR A 283 2.24 -14.86 -0.91
N VAL A 284 2.45 -14.94 -2.23
CA VAL A 284 1.38 -14.70 -3.22
C VAL A 284 1.27 -15.90 -4.15
N ASN A 285 0.05 -16.31 -4.51
CA ASN A 285 -0.20 -17.28 -5.57
C ASN A 285 -1.18 -16.76 -6.61
N VAL A 286 -0.92 -17.08 -7.89
CA VAL A 286 -1.74 -16.71 -9.05
C VAL A 286 -2.18 -17.94 -9.83
N ASN A 287 -3.46 -17.99 -10.23
CA ASN A 287 -4.02 -19.01 -11.13
C ASN A 287 -4.92 -18.39 -12.23
N ARG A 288 -5.10 -19.10 -13.35
CA ARG A 288 -5.98 -18.77 -14.50
C ARG A 288 -6.99 -19.90 -14.78
N LYS A 289 -8.14 -19.60 -15.42
CA LYS A 289 -9.07 -20.62 -15.96
C LYS A 289 -9.14 -20.68 -17.51
N SER A 290 -9.13 -21.94 -17.99
CA SER A 290 -9.53 -22.57 -19.27
C SER A 290 -8.67 -22.38 -20.54
N GLY A 291 -8.31 -23.51 -21.18
CA GLY A 291 -7.86 -23.64 -22.57
C GLY A 291 -6.37 -23.95 -22.80
N PHE A 292 -5.50 -23.55 -21.87
CA PHE A 292 -4.04 -23.70 -21.91
C PHE A 292 -3.50 -24.19 -20.57
N GLU A 293 -2.24 -24.66 -20.50
CA GLU A 293 -1.63 -25.08 -19.24
C GLU A 293 -1.72 -23.97 -18.17
N ASN A 294 -2.05 -24.36 -16.94
CA ASN A 294 -2.28 -23.44 -15.83
C ASN A 294 -0.99 -22.67 -15.49
N PHE A 295 -0.97 -21.34 -15.73
CA PHE A 295 0.13 -20.50 -15.25
C PHE A 295 0.05 -20.35 -13.72
N LYS A 296 1.10 -20.80 -13.03
CA LYS A 296 1.27 -20.66 -11.59
C LYS A 296 2.50 -19.81 -11.33
N ALA A 297 2.29 -18.68 -10.67
CA ALA A 297 3.37 -17.87 -10.13
C ALA A 297 3.24 -17.78 -8.61
N SER A 298 4.38 -17.83 -7.95
CA SER A 298 4.47 -17.63 -6.51
C SER A 298 5.67 -16.79 -6.15
N GLY A 299 5.55 -16.03 -5.07
CA GLY A 299 6.66 -15.31 -4.49
C GLY A 299 6.47 -15.13 -3.00
N ALA A 300 7.58 -15.08 -2.27
CA ALA A 300 7.58 -14.80 -0.85
C ALA A 300 8.69 -13.83 -0.49
N TYR A 301 8.46 -13.04 0.57
CA TYR A 301 9.51 -12.26 1.21
C TYR A 301 9.43 -12.41 2.72
N GLY A 302 10.60 -12.26 3.37
CA GLY A 302 10.75 -12.21 4.80
C GLY A 302 11.58 -10.98 5.15
N MET A 303 11.09 -10.11 6.04
CA MET A 303 11.85 -8.95 6.51
C MET A 303 12.08 -9.05 8.01
N PHE A 304 13.34 -8.89 8.41
CA PHE A 304 13.74 -8.79 9.81
C PHE A 304 14.21 -7.37 10.11
N ARG A 305 13.74 -6.80 11.22
CA ARG A 305 14.14 -5.47 11.68
C ARG A 305 14.48 -5.44 13.15
N ALA A 306 15.46 -4.60 13.47
CA ALA A 306 15.87 -4.31 14.84
C ALA A 306 16.05 -2.80 15.04
N ILE A 307 15.43 -2.23 16.08
CA ILE A 307 15.76 -0.87 16.53
C ILE A 307 17.00 -0.97 17.42
N VAL A 308 18.12 -0.35 17.03
CA VAL A 308 19.37 -0.36 17.80
C VAL A 308 19.34 0.65 18.94
N LYS A 309 18.78 1.84 18.72
CA LYS A 309 18.54 2.89 19.74
C LYS A 309 17.12 3.46 19.58
N GLY A 310 16.40 3.67 20.67
CA GLY A 310 15.00 4.15 20.67
C GLY A 310 14.00 3.14 21.23
N ASN A 311 12.72 3.51 21.16
CA ASN A 311 11.60 2.80 21.76
C ASN A 311 11.24 1.50 21.02
N PRO A 312 10.47 0.60 21.65
CA PRO A 312 9.88 -0.56 20.97
C PRO A 312 8.96 -0.17 19.81
N TYR A 313 8.59 -1.17 19.01
CA TYR A 313 7.66 -0.99 17.90
C TYR A 313 6.21 -0.77 18.38
N GLU A 314 5.51 0.17 17.74
CA GLU A 314 4.07 0.41 17.93
C GLU A 314 3.24 -0.15 16.77
N TYR A 315 1.95 -0.40 17.00
CA TYR A 315 1.05 -0.88 15.97
C TYR A 315 0.33 0.27 15.25
N ASN A 316 0.22 0.20 13.93
CA ASN A 316 -0.59 1.10 13.11
C ASN A 316 -1.93 0.44 12.83
N GLU A 317 -3.00 0.98 13.42
CA GLU A 317 -4.35 0.41 13.33
C GLU A 317 -4.96 0.49 11.93
N ILE A 318 -4.71 1.60 11.22
CA ILE A 318 -5.34 1.90 9.93
C ILE A 318 -4.68 1.07 8.82
N ASP A 319 -3.36 1.04 8.81
CA ASP A 319 -2.59 0.31 7.81
C ASP A 319 -2.45 -1.17 8.17
N GLY A 320 -2.76 -1.55 9.41
CA GLY A 320 -2.65 -2.91 9.90
C GLY A 320 -1.22 -3.44 9.76
N GLY A 321 -0.27 -2.80 10.43
CA GLY A 321 1.17 -3.07 10.33
C GLY A 321 1.94 -2.42 11.46
N ILE A 322 3.27 -2.52 11.47
CA ILE A 322 4.06 -1.83 12.49
C ILE A 322 4.26 -0.36 12.07
N ALA A 323 4.05 0.54 13.01
CA ALA A 323 4.30 1.97 12.89
C ALA A 323 5.77 2.31 12.57
N THR A 324 5.98 3.52 12.07
CA THR A 324 7.32 4.08 11.95
C THR A 324 7.87 4.32 13.36
N PRO A 325 9.13 3.95 13.66
CA PRO A 325 9.72 4.24 14.95
C PRO A 325 9.63 5.73 15.28
N ARG A 326 9.29 6.05 16.54
CA ARG A 326 9.35 7.42 17.03
C ARG A 326 10.80 7.95 16.98
N PRO A 327 11.00 9.26 16.74
CA PRO A 327 12.32 9.89 16.70
C PRO A 327 13.20 9.60 17.94
#